data_AF-S8FI00-F1
#
_entry.id   AF-S8FI00-F1
#
_cell.length_a   1.000
_cell.length_b   1.000
_cell.length_c   1.000
_cell.angle_alpha   90.00
_cell.angle_beta   90.00
_cell.angle_gamma   90.00
#
_symmetry.space_group_name_H-M   'P 1'
#
loop_
_entity.id
_entity.type
_entity.pdbx_description
1 polymer ?
#
loop_
_entity_poly.entity_id
_entity_poly.type
_entity_poly.pdbx_seq_one_letter_code
_entity_poly.pdbx_strand_id
1 'polypeptide(L)'
;MRLKIFFFAVMVWASHCAGAQQGLPKREFRGAWIATVNGQFQGMSTEAMQQSLIERLDVLQKAGINAVIFQVRPESDAFYSSSIEPWSRFLTGVQGQAPLPFWDPLAFMVRESHRRGMEFHAWINPYRARTKSVVTFSPLHPYAQHPERFIAYGGQLFYDPGLPENRKHICRVVRDIVERYDVDAIHMDDYFYPYPVNGEDFPDDVSFARYGRGYAGKADWRRENVNRLIEDIHCTVRATKPWVKFGVSPFGIYRNRKNDPDGSLTDGLQCYDDLYADVLAWIRNGWIDYTIPQLYWEIGHKAADYAALIRWWNDHAGGRPLYIGEDVLRTVRSVDPTRSDEHQLFAKRRLYRSLPKVGGSCLWYAEALFDDPGRYRTLLETNYHRYPAIPPASPFIDNKPPKKVKKLKPIWTADGYMLFWTAPKAKIEMDRAVRYAVYRFASGEKVDTDNPARLLTLTSDTFVQLPYETGTTKYTYVVTALDRLHNESAPAKRKVKL
;
A
#
# COMPACT_ATOMS: atom_id res chain seq x y z
N MET A 1 15.91 -10.15 -77.72
CA MET A 1 14.70 -10.96 -77.44
C MET A 1 14.16 -10.57 -76.06
N ARG A 2 13.01 -9.86 -76.04
CA ARG A 2 12.04 -9.61 -74.94
C ARG A 2 12.46 -9.05 -73.56
N LEU A 3 12.21 -7.73 -73.39
CA LEU A 3 11.26 -7.08 -72.46
C LEU A 3 11.24 -7.47 -70.96
N LYS A 4 11.56 -6.52 -70.05
CA LYS A 4 10.93 -6.31 -68.70
C LYS A 4 11.16 -4.84 -68.26
N ILE A 5 10.16 -3.96 -68.37
CA ILE A 5 9.26 -3.47 -67.29
C ILE A 5 10.03 -2.96 -66.05
N PHE A 6 10.14 -1.64 -65.91
CA PHE A 6 10.50 -0.96 -64.65
C PHE A 6 9.21 -0.55 -63.93
N PHE A 7 8.88 -1.25 -62.85
CA PHE A 7 7.86 -0.86 -61.88
C PHE A 7 8.59 -0.17 -60.72
N PHE A 8 8.27 1.11 -60.48
CA PHE A 8 8.74 1.86 -59.32
C PHE A 8 7.93 1.38 -58.09
N ALA A 9 8.54 0.57 -57.23
CA ALA A 9 7.94 0.13 -55.98
C ALA A 9 8.26 1.12 -54.86
N VAL A 10 7.21 1.74 -54.32
CA VAL A 10 7.22 2.51 -53.07
C VAL A 10 7.52 1.54 -51.93
N MET A 11 8.74 1.55 -51.39
CA MET A 11 9.05 0.87 -50.13
C MET A 11 8.63 1.75 -48.96
N VAL A 12 7.52 1.36 -48.36
CA VAL A 12 7.02 1.82 -47.07
C VAL A 12 8.10 1.57 -46.02
N TRP A 13 8.66 2.64 -45.44
CA TRP A 13 9.37 2.58 -44.16
C TRP A 13 8.37 2.29 -43.04
N ALA A 14 8.02 1.02 -42.88
CA ALA A 14 7.42 0.53 -41.65
C ALA A 14 8.52 0.52 -40.57
N SER A 15 8.70 1.68 -39.94
CA SER A 15 9.44 1.78 -38.70
C SER A 15 8.77 0.85 -37.71
N HIS A 16 9.43 -0.26 -37.44
CA HIS A 16 9.01 -1.24 -36.46
C HIS A 16 9.00 -0.57 -35.10
N CYS A 17 7.83 -0.10 -34.66
CA CYS A 17 7.51 -0.02 -33.25
C CYS A 17 7.36 -1.46 -32.73
N ALA A 18 8.47 -2.19 -32.67
CA ALA A 18 8.63 -3.25 -31.71
C ALA A 18 8.68 -2.56 -30.35
N GLY A 19 7.50 -2.23 -29.80
CA GLY A 19 7.39 -1.88 -28.40
C GLY A 19 8.00 -3.03 -27.65
N ALA A 20 9.19 -2.82 -27.08
CA ALA A 20 9.78 -3.76 -26.16
C ALA A 20 8.68 -4.06 -25.14
N GLN A 21 8.17 -5.28 -25.15
CA GLN A 21 7.33 -5.79 -24.09
C GLN A 21 8.24 -5.79 -22.87
N GLN A 22 8.28 -4.66 -22.15
CA GLN A 22 8.95 -4.59 -20.86
C GLN A 22 8.38 -5.76 -20.05
N GLY A 23 9.25 -6.70 -19.70
CA GLY A 23 8.86 -7.84 -18.88
C GLY A 23 8.17 -7.35 -17.60
N LEU A 24 7.33 -8.19 -17.00
CA LEU A 24 6.82 -7.90 -15.67
C LEU A 24 8.01 -7.66 -14.72
N PRO A 25 7.90 -6.77 -13.73
CA PRO A 25 9.02 -6.50 -12.83
C PRO A 25 9.13 -7.60 -11.76
N LYS A 26 10.37 -7.90 -11.34
CA LYS A 26 10.63 -8.69 -10.13
C LYS A 26 10.11 -8.00 -8.88
N ARG A 27 10.28 -6.67 -8.83
CA ARG A 27 9.93 -5.85 -7.67
C ARG A 27 8.81 -4.90 -7.99
N GLU A 28 7.73 -4.99 -7.23
CA GLU A 28 6.55 -4.16 -7.41
C GLU A 28 5.70 -4.18 -6.14
N PHE A 29 5.26 -3.02 -5.70
CA PHE A 29 4.26 -2.94 -4.63
C PHE A 29 2.87 -3.15 -5.23
N ARG A 30 2.13 -4.13 -4.70
CA ARG A 30 0.79 -4.50 -5.16
C ARG A 30 -0.11 -4.50 -3.93
N GLY A 31 -0.70 -3.34 -3.66
CA GLY A 31 -1.51 -3.08 -2.48
C GLY A 31 -3.01 -3.20 -2.73
N ALA A 32 -3.79 -3.45 -1.68
CA ALA A 32 -5.24 -3.27 -1.69
C ALA A 32 -5.73 -2.73 -0.34
N TRP A 33 -6.64 -1.75 -0.37
CA TRP A 33 -7.26 -1.20 0.85
C TRP A 33 -8.50 -1.98 1.25
N ILE A 34 -8.57 -2.35 2.53
CA ILE A 34 -9.75 -2.91 3.18
C ILE A 34 -10.21 -1.91 4.24
N ALA A 35 -11.26 -1.16 3.90
CA ALA A 35 -11.86 -0.18 4.80
C ALA A 35 -12.79 -0.84 5.82
N THR A 36 -12.87 -0.30 7.02
CA THR A 36 -13.80 -0.75 8.06
C THR A 36 -14.91 0.25 8.31
N VAL A 37 -14.67 1.53 8.02
CA VAL A 37 -15.60 2.66 8.23
C VAL A 37 -16.89 2.58 7.40
N ASN A 38 -16.92 1.76 6.34
CA ASN A 38 -18.13 1.55 5.53
C ASN A 38 -19.16 0.62 6.21
N GLY A 39 -18.84 0.07 7.39
CA GLY A 39 -19.74 -0.81 8.14
C GLY A 39 -19.88 -2.22 7.55
N GLN A 40 -19.02 -2.62 6.60
CA GLN A 40 -19.15 -3.94 5.93
C GLN A 40 -19.02 -5.14 6.88
N PHE A 41 -18.40 -4.94 8.05
CA PHE A 41 -18.22 -5.97 9.08
C PHE A 41 -19.17 -5.80 10.27
N GLN A 42 -19.97 -4.74 10.29
CA GLN A 42 -20.74 -4.35 11.46
C GLN A 42 -21.81 -5.42 11.76
N GLY A 43 -21.77 -5.97 12.97
CA GLY A 43 -22.75 -6.94 13.43
C GLY A 43 -22.54 -8.37 12.89
N MET A 44 -21.47 -8.62 12.15
CA MET A 44 -21.05 -10.00 11.83
C MET A 44 -20.62 -10.73 13.11
N SER A 45 -20.86 -12.04 13.19
CA SER A 45 -20.23 -12.86 14.23
C SER A 45 -18.72 -12.92 14.01
N THR A 46 -17.98 -13.23 15.07
CA THR A 46 -16.52 -13.43 15.02
C THR A 46 -16.13 -14.40 13.91
N GLU A 47 -16.78 -15.55 13.85
CA GLU A 47 -16.48 -16.61 12.88
C GLU A 47 -16.79 -16.15 11.45
N ALA A 48 -17.94 -15.48 11.24
CA ALA A 48 -18.34 -14.98 9.94
C ALA A 48 -17.35 -13.92 9.41
N MET A 49 -16.94 -12.97 10.26
CA MET A 49 -15.96 -11.96 9.88
C MET A 49 -14.59 -12.58 9.59
N GLN A 50 -14.11 -13.51 10.41
CA GLN A 50 -12.84 -14.22 10.20
C GLN A 50 -12.83 -14.96 8.86
N GLN A 51 -13.89 -15.71 8.57
CA GLN A 51 -14.03 -16.44 7.30
C GLN A 51 -14.07 -15.48 6.11
N SER A 52 -14.85 -14.40 6.22
CA SER A 52 -14.96 -13.39 5.16
C SER A 52 -13.65 -12.63 4.91
N LEU A 53 -12.81 -12.43 5.94
CA LEU A 53 -11.47 -11.87 5.79
C LEU A 53 -10.50 -12.87 5.16
N ILE A 54 -10.55 -14.15 5.55
CA ILE A 54 -9.76 -15.24 4.94
C ILE A 54 -10.01 -15.32 3.44
N GLU A 55 -11.28 -15.34 3.03
CA GLU A 55 -11.68 -15.41 1.62
C GLU A 55 -11.17 -14.21 0.82
N ARG A 56 -11.28 -12.99 1.39
CA ARG A 56 -10.71 -11.79 0.77
C ARG A 56 -9.21 -11.92 0.60
N LEU A 57 -8.49 -12.33 1.64
CA LEU A 57 -7.03 -12.49 1.58
C LEU A 57 -6.61 -13.56 0.55
N ASP A 58 -7.37 -14.64 0.40
CA ASP A 58 -7.13 -15.66 -0.62
C ASP A 58 -7.31 -15.11 -2.05
N VAL A 59 -8.39 -14.35 -2.29
CA VAL A 59 -8.64 -13.68 -3.58
C VAL A 59 -7.54 -12.67 -3.89
N LEU A 60 -7.13 -11.85 -2.91
CA LEU A 60 -6.06 -10.87 -3.08
C LEU A 60 -4.72 -11.55 -3.39
N GLN A 61 -4.38 -12.62 -2.66
CA GLN A 61 -3.15 -13.38 -2.91
C GLN A 61 -3.15 -13.96 -4.33
N LYS A 62 -4.26 -14.55 -4.77
CA LYS A 62 -4.41 -15.10 -6.13
C LYS A 62 -4.27 -14.02 -7.20
N ALA A 63 -4.80 -12.83 -6.96
CA ALA A 63 -4.65 -11.65 -7.80
C ALA A 63 -3.21 -11.06 -7.81
N GLY A 64 -2.29 -11.66 -7.05
CA GLY A 64 -0.89 -11.26 -6.95
C GLY A 64 -0.64 -10.05 -6.05
N ILE A 65 -1.61 -9.67 -5.19
CA ILE A 65 -1.44 -8.64 -4.17
C ILE A 65 -0.42 -9.12 -3.14
N ASN A 66 0.50 -8.24 -2.75
CA ASN A 66 1.59 -8.53 -1.83
C ASN A 66 1.61 -7.60 -0.60
N ALA A 67 0.65 -6.69 -0.48
CA ALA A 67 0.42 -5.88 0.71
C ALA A 67 -1.07 -5.60 0.92
N VAL A 68 -1.54 -5.74 2.16
CA VAL A 68 -2.91 -5.41 2.57
C VAL A 68 -2.87 -4.21 3.49
N ILE A 69 -3.68 -3.21 3.17
CA ILE A 69 -3.81 -1.99 3.97
C ILE A 69 -5.18 -2.03 4.65
N PHE A 70 -5.20 -2.42 5.93
CA PHE A 70 -6.44 -2.66 6.67
C PHE A 70 -6.70 -1.52 7.66
N GLN A 71 -7.91 -0.96 7.63
CA GLN A 71 -8.28 0.17 8.49
C GLN A 71 -8.49 -0.26 9.95
N VAL A 72 -7.47 -0.06 10.78
CA VAL A 72 -7.50 -0.43 12.20
C VAL A 72 -8.07 0.65 13.11
N ARG A 73 -8.03 1.92 12.65
CA ARG A 73 -8.52 3.08 13.39
C ARG A 73 -9.34 4.02 12.48
N PRO A 74 -10.65 3.78 12.32
CA PRO A 74 -11.49 4.57 11.41
C PRO A 74 -11.94 5.92 11.98
N GLU A 75 -12.30 6.03 13.27
CA GLU A 75 -12.79 7.27 13.87
C GLU A 75 -12.45 7.42 15.38
N SER A 76 -11.16 7.38 15.74
CA SER A 76 -10.68 7.43 17.14
C SER A 76 -11.14 6.23 17.99
N ASP A 77 -11.25 5.08 17.34
CA ASP A 77 -11.64 3.79 17.88
C ASP A 77 -10.80 2.67 17.25
N ALA A 78 -10.87 1.46 17.81
CA ALA A 78 -9.93 0.39 17.51
C ALA A 78 -10.61 -0.89 16.98
N PHE A 79 -10.08 -1.43 15.88
CA PHE A 79 -10.30 -2.81 15.43
C PHE A 79 -9.29 -3.78 16.06
N TYR A 80 -8.96 -3.54 17.32
CA TYR A 80 -8.00 -4.33 18.11
C TYR A 80 -8.18 -4.04 19.59
N SER A 81 -7.66 -4.93 20.45
CA SER A 81 -7.74 -4.71 21.90
C SER A 81 -6.82 -3.57 22.29
N SER A 82 -7.40 -2.45 22.71
CA SER A 82 -6.69 -1.21 23.04
C SER A 82 -7.09 -0.74 24.45
N SER A 83 -6.10 -0.23 25.19
CA SER A 83 -6.31 0.46 26.46
C SER A 83 -6.36 1.99 26.32
N ILE A 84 -6.17 2.51 25.11
CA ILE A 84 -6.05 3.96 24.82
C ILE A 84 -7.35 4.50 24.22
N GLU A 85 -7.91 3.76 23.26
CA GLU A 85 -9.13 4.07 22.53
C GLU A 85 -10.13 2.91 22.60
N PRO A 86 -11.46 3.19 22.54
CA PRO A 86 -12.49 2.18 22.65
C PRO A 86 -12.55 1.27 21.41
N TRP A 87 -13.15 0.09 21.56
CA TRP A 87 -13.52 -0.76 20.43
C TRP A 87 -14.39 -0.03 19.41
N SER A 88 -14.14 -0.30 18.14
CA SER A 88 -14.87 0.34 17.06
C SER A 88 -16.32 -0.12 16.98
N ARG A 89 -17.25 0.84 16.81
CA ARG A 89 -18.65 0.50 16.56
C ARG A 89 -18.87 -0.16 15.20
N PHE A 90 -17.95 -0.02 14.25
CA PHE A 90 -18.04 -0.70 12.96
C PHE A 90 -17.76 -2.20 13.07
N LEU A 91 -17.35 -2.68 14.24
CA LEU A 91 -17.21 -4.10 14.55
C LEU A 91 -18.52 -4.66 15.12
N THR A 92 -19.00 -4.12 16.23
CA THR A 92 -20.11 -4.70 17.02
C THR A 92 -21.43 -3.93 16.91
N GLY A 93 -21.42 -2.75 16.32
CA GLY A 93 -22.53 -1.79 16.34
C GLY A 93 -22.50 -0.83 17.53
N VAL A 94 -21.70 -1.10 18.57
CA VAL A 94 -21.63 -0.29 19.80
C VAL A 94 -20.19 0.06 20.13
N GLN A 95 -19.87 1.35 20.24
CA GLN A 95 -18.51 1.80 20.54
C GLN A 95 -18.10 1.37 21.96
N GLY A 96 -16.89 0.85 22.10
CA GLY A 96 -16.35 0.33 23.37
C GLY A 96 -16.74 -1.11 23.68
N GLN A 97 -17.64 -1.72 22.90
CA GLN A 97 -17.99 -3.14 23.09
C GLN A 97 -17.03 -4.04 22.33
N ALA A 98 -16.34 -4.93 23.06
CA ALA A 98 -15.50 -5.98 22.49
C ALA A 98 -16.34 -7.02 21.72
N PRO A 99 -15.80 -7.67 20.68
CA PRO A 99 -16.51 -8.74 19.97
C PRO A 99 -16.70 -9.98 20.87
N LEU A 100 -17.77 -10.74 20.62
CA LEU A 100 -18.09 -11.98 21.33
C LEU A 100 -18.42 -13.10 20.32
N PRO A 101 -17.74 -14.28 20.37
CA PRO A 101 -16.56 -14.61 21.20
C PRO A 101 -15.40 -13.64 21.01
N PHE A 102 -14.60 -13.44 22.07
CA PHE A 102 -13.48 -12.50 22.04
C PHE A 102 -12.46 -12.89 20.97
N TRP A 103 -12.02 -11.90 20.20
CA TRP A 103 -10.88 -11.99 19.29
C TRP A 103 -10.31 -10.60 19.02
N ASP A 104 -9.06 -10.55 18.53
CA ASP A 104 -8.38 -9.32 18.14
C ASP A 104 -8.23 -9.29 16.60
N PRO A 105 -9.00 -8.43 15.88
CA PRO A 105 -8.97 -8.38 14.42
C PRO A 105 -7.62 -7.97 13.83
N LEU A 106 -6.88 -7.07 14.47
CA LEU A 106 -5.54 -6.67 14.03
C LEU A 106 -4.55 -7.84 14.14
N ALA A 107 -4.50 -8.53 15.29
CA ALA A 107 -3.65 -9.70 15.45
C ALA A 107 -3.98 -10.80 14.44
N PHE A 108 -5.28 -11.01 14.18
CA PHE A 108 -5.74 -11.97 13.17
C PHE A 108 -5.28 -11.59 11.77
N MET A 109 -5.49 -10.35 11.35
CA MET A 109 -5.14 -9.89 10.01
C MET A 109 -3.64 -9.87 9.74
N VAL A 110 -2.81 -9.52 10.74
CA VAL A 110 -1.35 -9.62 10.63
C VAL A 110 -0.95 -11.06 10.33
N ARG A 111 -1.40 -12.01 11.15
CA ARG A 111 -1.07 -13.44 11.00
C ARG A 111 -1.54 -14.00 9.66
N GLU A 112 -2.79 -13.75 9.27
CA GLU A 112 -3.36 -14.29 8.03
C GLU A 112 -2.75 -13.67 6.77
N SER A 113 -2.33 -12.40 6.83
CA SER A 113 -1.61 -11.74 5.72
C SER A 113 -0.21 -12.34 5.57
N HIS A 114 0.53 -12.47 6.68
CA HIS A 114 1.88 -13.04 6.69
C HIS A 114 1.91 -14.51 6.26
N ARG A 115 0.90 -15.31 6.64
CA ARG A 115 0.74 -16.70 6.19
C ARG A 115 0.65 -16.81 4.66
N ARG A 116 0.15 -15.76 4.00
CA ARG A 116 0.02 -15.66 2.53
C ARG A 116 1.20 -14.93 1.87
N GLY A 117 2.22 -14.57 2.63
CA GLY A 117 3.38 -13.84 2.14
C GLY A 117 3.10 -12.36 1.83
N MET A 118 1.95 -11.82 2.25
CA MET A 118 1.59 -10.41 2.09
C MET A 118 2.09 -9.57 3.26
N GLU A 119 2.53 -8.34 3.00
CA GLU A 119 2.71 -7.34 4.05
C GLU A 119 1.38 -6.92 4.66
N PHE A 120 1.40 -6.58 5.94
CA PHE A 120 0.27 -5.98 6.64
C PHE A 120 0.59 -4.53 7.02
N HIS A 121 -0.20 -3.59 6.51
CA HIS A 121 -0.08 -2.16 6.80
C HIS A 121 -1.30 -1.73 7.64
N ALA A 122 -1.05 -1.29 8.87
CA ALA A 122 -2.09 -0.79 9.77
C ALA A 122 -2.50 0.63 9.35
N TRP A 123 -3.71 0.75 8.78
CA TRP A 123 -4.25 2.04 8.35
C TRP A 123 -5.01 2.73 9.47
N ILE A 124 -4.56 3.95 9.79
CA ILE A 124 -5.18 4.83 10.76
C ILE A 124 -5.69 6.10 10.07
N ASN A 125 -6.88 6.55 10.46
CA ASN A 125 -7.27 7.94 10.28
C ASN A 125 -6.77 8.72 11.49
N PRO A 126 -5.94 9.77 11.35
CA PRO A 126 -5.31 10.45 12.49
C PRO A 126 -6.27 11.32 13.29
N TYR A 127 -7.08 12.15 12.62
CA TYR A 127 -7.81 13.23 13.28
C TYR A 127 -9.30 12.96 13.42
N ARG A 128 -9.90 12.09 12.60
CA ARG A 128 -11.34 11.81 12.69
C ARG A 128 -11.66 11.16 14.03
N ALA A 129 -12.61 11.74 14.74
CA ALA A 129 -13.15 11.23 16.00
C ALA A 129 -14.63 10.83 15.90
N ARG A 130 -15.32 11.30 14.85
CA ARG A 130 -16.68 10.88 14.49
C ARG A 130 -16.98 11.21 13.03
N THR A 131 -17.57 10.25 12.32
CA THR A 131 -18.25 10.49 11.03
C THR A 131 -19.55 11.28 11.22
N LYS A 132 -20.34 11.47 10.14
CA LYS A 132 -21.60 12.22 10.20
C LYS A 132 -22.73 11.50 10.94
N SER A 133 -22.54 10.21 11.25
CA SER A 133 -23.52 9.42 12.00
C SER A 133 -23.65 9.93 13.44
N VAL A 134 -24.88 9.95 13.94
CA VAL A 134 -25.14 10.15 15.36
C VAL A 134 -24.74 8.88 16.09
N VAL A 135 -23.86 9.02 17.09
CA VAL A 135 -23.35 7.91 17.88
C VAL A 135 -23.30 8.31 19.34
N THR A 136 -23.54 7.35 20.22
CA THR A 136 -23.25 7.50 21.64
C THR A 136 -21.79 7.16 21.86
N PHE A 137 -21.01 8.11 22.37
CA PHE A 137 -19.60 7.88 22.68
C PHE A 137 -19.45 6.94 23.87
N SER A 138 -18.51 6.01 23.76
CA SER A 138 -18.04 5.26 24.93
C SER A 138 -17.46 6.24 25.97
N PRO A 139 -17.61 6.00 27.29
CA PRO A 139 -16.90 6.77 28.31
C PRO A 139 -15.37 6.71 28.16
N LEU A 140 -14.85 5.67 27.49
CA LEU A 140 -13.43 5.52 27.15
C LEU A 140 -13.01 6.35 25.95
N HIS A 141 -13.95 6.91 25.19
CA HIS A 141 -13.64 7.71 24.01
C HIS A 141 -12.94 9.01 24.42
N PRO A 142 -11.83 9.42 23.77
CA PRO A 142 -11.09 10.61 24.18
C PRO A 142 -11.91 11.92 24.19
N TYR A 143 -12.94 12.05 23.32
CA TYR A 143 -13.89 13.17 23.38
C TYR A 143 -14.76 13.19 24.65
N ALA A 144 -15.14 12.03 25.18
CA ALA A 144 -15.94 11.96 26.42
C ALA A 144 -15.13 12.42 27.65
N GLN A 145 -13.81 12.30 27.59
CA GLN A 145 -12.90 12.69 28.68
C GLN A 145 -12.40 14.14 28.53
N HIS A 146 -12.20 14.58 27.29
CA HIS A 146 -11.58 15.87 26.96
C HIS A 146 -12.25 16.54 25.75
N PRO A 147 -13.50 17.00 25.87
CA PRO A 147 -14.24 17.58 24.74
C PRO A 147 -13.58 18.84 24.18
N GLU A 148 -12.83 19.58 25.00
CA GLU A 148 -12.09 20.79 24.61
C GLU A 148 -10.99 20.53 23.57
N ARG A 149 -10.62 19.27 23.35
CA ARG A 149 -9.58 18.89 22.39
C ARG A 149 -10.10 18.67 20.97
N PHE A 150 -11.39 18.87 20.74
CA PHE A 150 -12.06 18.48 19.50
C PHE A 150 -12.81 19.65 18.85
N ILE A 151 -12.91 19.55 17.53
CA ILE A 151 -13.60 20.51 16.67
C ILE A 151 -14.73 19.79 15.93
N ALA A 152 -15.93 20.35 16.04
CA ALA A 152 -17.07 19.96 15.21
C ALA A 152 -17.03 20.75 13.90
N TYR A 153 -17.09 20.05 12.77
CA TYR A 153 -17.04 20.67 11.44
C TYR A 153 -17.77 19.81 10.41
N GLY A 154 -18.64 20.40 9.58
CA GLY A 154 -19.36 19.67 8.52
C GLY A 154 -20.20 18.47 9.01
N GLY A 155 -20.72 18.53 10.25
CA GLY A 155 -21.45 17.43 10.88
C GLY A 155 -20.58 16.29 11.43
N GLN A 156 -19.25 16.43 11.37
CA GLN A 156 -18.26 15.46 11.87
C GLN A 156 -17.57 16.00 13.13
N LEU A 157 -16.72 15.17 13.75
CA LEU A 157 -15.88 15.56 14.88
C LEU A 157 -14.43 15.18 14.59
N PHE A 158 -13.50 16.09 14.89
CA PHE A 158 -12.07 15.91 14.66
C PHE A 158 -11.28 16.28 15.91
N TYR A 159 -10.17 15.60 16.16
CA TYR A 159 -9.10 16.15 16.98
C TYR A 159 -8.66 17.48 16.36
N ASP A 160 -8.51 18.52 17.17
CA ASP A 160 -7.90 19.77 16.74
C ASP A 160 -6.40 19.53 16.42
N PRO A 161 -5.94 19.67 15.17
CA PRO A 161 -4.55 19.43 14.82
C PRO A 161 -3.58 20.43 15.46
N GLY A 162 -4.07 21.61 15.86
CA GLY A 162 -3.30 22.67 16.52
C GLY A 162 -2.89 22.37 17.95
N LEU A 163 -3.46 21.35 18.58
CA LEU A 163 -3.18 20.99 19.97
C LEU A 163 -2.04 19.96 20.07
N PRO A 164 -0.91 20.27 20.75
CA PRO A 164 0.17 19.31 20.99
C PRO A 164 -0.28 18.02 21.70
N GLU A 165 -1.28 18.11 22.57
CA GLU A 165 -1.87 16.98 23.29
C GLU A 165 -2.50 15.96 22.34
N ASN A 166 -3.09 16.42 21.23
CA ASN A 166 -3.67 15.55 20.22
C ASN A 166 -2.59 14.82 19.43
N ARG A 167 -1.52 15.52 19.02
CA ARG A 167 -0.38 14.87 18.37
C ARG A 167 0.25 13.80 19.27
N LYS A 168 0.46 14.11 20.56
CA LYS A 168 0.96 13.16 21.56
C LYS A 168 0.04 11.95 21.69
N HIS A 169 -1.27 12.16 21.75
CA HIS A 169 -2.24 11.05 21.83
C HIS A 169 -2.15 10.13 20.61
N ILE A 170 -2.15 10.69 19.40
CA ILE A 170 -2.03 9.92 18.15
C ILE A 170 -0.72 9.12 18.12
N CYS A 171 0.40 9.72 18.56
CA CYS A 171 1.67 9.01 18.66
C CYS A 171 1.65 7.87 19.69
N ARG A 172 0.90 7.99 20.80
CA ARG A 172 0.72 6.88 21.74
C ARG A 172 -0.04 5.72 21.10
N VAL A 173 -1.07 6.00 20.31
CA VAL A 173 -1.81 4.98 19.56
C VAL A 173 -0.91 4.28 18.53
N VAL A 174 -0.13 5.06 17.77
CA VAL A 174 0.86 4.50 16.83
C VAL A 174 1.87 3.61 17.56
N ARG A 175 2.44 4.08 18.68
CA ARG A 175 3.39 3.29 19.48
C ARG A 175 2.77 1.98 19.93
N ASP A 176 1.54 2.01 20.47
CA ASP A 176 0.83 0.84 20.96
C ASP A 176 0.66 -0.23 19.85
N ILE A 177 0.26 0.20 18.65
CA ILE A 177 0.15 -0.68 17.47
C ILE A 177 1.52 -1.27 17.11
N VAL A 178 2.53 -0.41 16.94
CA VAL A 178 3.85 -0.84 16.48
C VAL A 178 4.52 -1.74 17.51
N GLU A 179 4.38 -1.47 18.81
CA GLU A 179 5.00 -2.25 19.87
C GLU A 179 4.40 -3.66 19.95
N ARG A 180 3.06 -3.76 19.99
CA ARG A 180 2.37 -5.02 20.29
C ARG A 180 2.11 -5.93 19.09
N TYR A 181 2.02 -5.37 17.89
CA TYR A 181 1.67 -6.14 16.69
C TYR A 181 2.85 -6.20 15.70
N ASP A 182 2.91 -7.28 14.93
CA ASP A 182 3.95 -7.48 13.92
C ASP A 182 3.58 -6.82 12.57
N VAL A 183 3.24 -5.54 12.61
CA VAL A 183 2.89 -4.78 11.40
C VAL A 183 4.13 -4.51 10.56
N ASP A 184 3.98 -4.47 9.23
CA ASP A 184 5.06 -4.09 8.31
C ASP A 184 5.08 -2.58 8.03
N ALA A 185 3.93 -1.91 8.20
CA ALA A 185 3.84 -0.46 8.10
C ALA A 185 2.69 0.14 8.93
N ILE A 186 2.85 1.41 9.29
CA ILE A 186 1.75 2.33 9.59
C ILE A 186 1.38 3.07 8.30
N HIS A 187 0.09 3.18 8.02
CA HIS A 187 -0.45 3.85 6.86
C HIS A 187 -1.45 4.94 7.27
N MET A 188 -1.35 6.12 6.68
CA MET A 188 -2.38 7.16 6.77
C MET A 188 -2.97 7.42 5.39
N ASP A 189 -4.27 7.67 5.34
CA ASP A 189 -4.97 8.11 4.13
C ASP A 189 -4.88 9.64 3.96
N ASP A 190 -5.87 10.23 3.29
CA ASP A 190 -5.88 11.63 2.85
C ASP A 190 -6.57 12.60 3.84
N TYR A 191 -7.03 12.12 5.00
CA TYR A 191 -7.71 12.96 5.98
C TYR A 191 -6.75 13.61 6.96
N PHE A 192 -6.36 14.86 6.66
CA PHE A 192 -5.62 15.74 7.56
C PHE A 192 -6.58 16.73 8.22
N TYR A 193 -6.59 17.99 7.79
CA TYR A 193 -7.77 18.82 7.98
C TYR A 193 -8.91 18.29 7.10
N PRO A 194 -10.17 18.46 7.53
CA PRO A 194 -11.31 17.97 6.78
C PRO A 194 -11.47 18.69 5.45
N TYR A 195 -12.15 18.01 4.52
CA TYR A 195 -12.53 18.59 3.24
C TYR A 195 -13.38 19.85 3.48
N PRO A 196 -13.10 20.98 2.80
CA PRO A 196 -13.82 22.22 3.03
C PRO A 196 -15.33 22.08 2.82
N VAL A 197 -16.09 22.69 3.72
CA VAL A 197 -17.54 22.89 3.62
C VAL A 197 -17.79 24.31 3.17
N ASN A 198 -18.59 24.48 2.12
CA ASN A 198 -18.84 25.80 1.55
C ASN A 198 -19.47 26.74 2.59
N GLY A 199 -18.86 27.91 2.80
CA GLY A 199 -19.31 28.90 3.77
C GLY A 199 -18.89 28.66 5.23
N GLU A 200 -18.13 27.60 5.52
CA GLU A 200 -17.66 27.28 6.87
C GLU A 200 -16.11 27.20 6.91
N ASP A 201 -15.44 28.09 7.68
CA ASP A 201 -14.03 27.90 8.04
C ASP A 201 -13.92 26.85 9.16
N PHE A 202 -12.79 26.16 9.21
CA PHE A 202 -12.50 25.23 10.30
C PHE A 202 -12.28 26.02 11.60
N PRO A 203 -13.06 25.78 12.68
CA PRO A 203 -13.14 26.68 13.83
C PRO A 203 -12.00 26.45 14.84
N ASP A 204 -10.76 26.69 14.40
CA ASP A 204 -9.53 26.54 15.19
C ASP A 204 -8.95 27.88 15.68
N ASP A 205 -9.76 28.95 15.73
CA ASP A 205 -9.32 30.29 16.16
C ASP A 205 -8.70 30.30 17.55
N VAL A 206 -9.27 29.54 18.48
CA VAL A 206 -8.77 29.44 19.86
C VAL A 206 -7.38 28.80 19.88
N SER A 207 -7.18 27.73 19.13
CA SER A 207 -5.89 27.05 19.02
C SER A 207 -4.88 27.88 18.25
N PHE A 208 -5.29 28.60 17.21
CA PHE A 208 -4.44 29.53 16.49
C PHE A 208 -4.00 30.70 17.37
N ALA A 209 -4.90 31.29 18.16
CA ALA A 209 -4.56 32.36 19.09
C ALA A 209 -3.53 31.90 20.15
N ARG A 210 -3.62 30.63 20.57
CA ARG A 210 -2.72 30.06 21.59
C ARG A 210 -1.38 29.59 21.03
N TYR A 211 -1.36 28.96 19.86
CA TYR A 211 -0.20 28.24 19.32
C TYR A 211 0.30 28.75 17.96
N GLY A 212 -0.40 29.72 17.35
CA GLY A 212 -0.09 30.25 16.01
C GLY A 212 0.93 31.40 15.99
N ARG A 213 1.52 31.77 17.14
CA ARG A 213 2.49 32.87 17.21
C ARG A 213 3.69 32.58 16.28
N GLY A 214 3.96 33.52 15.37
CA GLY A 214 5.03 33.40 14.38
C GLY A 214 4.54 33.11 12.96
N TYR A 215 3.24 32.81 12.78
CA TYR A 215 2.61 32.65 11.47
C TYR A 215 1.79 33.89 11.10
N ALA A 216 1.88 34.30 9.84
CA ALA A 216 1.10 35.43 9.31
C ALA A 216 -0.41 35.12 9.20
N GLY A 217 -0.77 33.84 9.12
CA GLY A 217 -2.15 33.39 9.06
C GLY A 217 -2.27 31.88 9.33
N LYS A 218 -3.52 31.39 9.36
CA LYS A 218 -3.81 30.00 9.71
C LYS A 218 -3.23 28.99 8.72
N ALA A 219 -3.14 29.30 7.42
CA ALA A 219 -2.80 28.30 6.42
C ALA A 219 -1.42 27.65 6.61
N ASP A 220 -0.38 28.45 6.81
CA ASP A 220 0.98 27.94 7.09
C ASP A 220 1.06 27.25 8.45
N TRP A 221 0.35 27.78 9.45
CA TRP A 221 0.27 27.16 10.77
C TRP A 221 -0.43 25.79 10.73
N ARG A 222 -1.54 25.67 10.01
CA ARG A 222 -2.27 24.40 9.78
C ARG A 222 -1.36 23.38 9.09
N ARG A 223 -0.60 23.79 8.05
CA ARG A 223 0.41 22.93 7.40
C ARG A 223 1.49 22.48 8.38
N GLU A 224 2.01 23.38 9.20
CA GLU A 224 3.02 23.02 10.20
C GLU A 224 2.46 22.01 11.22
N ASN A 225 1.22 22.18 11.69
CA ASN A 225 0.61 21.24 12.64
C ASN A 225 0.57 19.82 12.06
N VAL A 226 0.23 19.69 10.77
CA VAL A 226 0.26 18.41 10.08
C VAL A 226 1.71 17.91 9.91
N ASN A 227 2.64 18.76 9.48
CA ASN A 227 4.06 18.41 9.37
C ASN A 227 4.62 17.84 10.68
N ARG A 228 4.30 18.48 11.81
CA ARG A 228 4.72 18.04 13.14
C ARG A 228 4.14 16.68 13.51
N LEU A 229 2.87 16.42 13.18
CA LEU A 229 2.33 15.08 13.41
C LEU A 229 3.07 14.03 12.57
N ILE A 230 3.33 14.31 11.29
CA ILE A 230 4.04 13.38 10.40
C ILE A 230 5.46 13.10 10.91
N GLU A 231 6.18 14.14 11.33
CA GLU A 231 7.50 14.02 11.96
C GLU A 231 7.44 13.23 13.28
N ASP A 232 6.48 13.54 14.17
CA ASP A 232 6.33 12.86 15.47
C ASP A 232 5.99 11.37 15.29
N ILE A 233 5.14 11.02 14.31
CA ILE A 233 4.82 9.63 13.97
C ILE A 233 6.06 8.92 13.42
N HIS A 234 6.80 9.55 12.50
CA HIS A 234 8.06 8.99 11.99
C HIS A 234 9.02 8.65 13.13
N CYS A 235 9.30 9.62 14.00
CA CYS A 235 10.16 9.45 15.16
C CYS A 235 9.65 8.34 16.09
N THR A 236 8.34 8.26 16.31
CA THR A 236 7.72 7.22 17.14
C THR A 236 7.92 5.83 16.54
N VAL A 237 7.71 5.64 15.23
CA VAL A 237 7.92 4.37 14.54
C VAL A 237 9.39 3.95 14.63
N ARG A 238 10.33 4.87 14.32
CA ARG A 238 11.77 4.60 14.37
C ARG A 238 12.27 4.21 15.75
N ALA A 239 11.75 4.86 16.79
CA ALA A 239 12.09 4.56 18.17
C ALA A 239 11.50 3.22 18.67
N THR A 240 10.42 2.74 18.05
CA THR A 240 9.71 1.53 18.52
C THR A 240 10.16 0.27 17.76
N LYS A 241 10.04 0.27 16.44
CA LYS A 241 10.51 -0.83 15.56
C LYS A 241 11.05 -0.22 14.26
N PRO A 242 12.37 0.00 14.13
CA PRO A 242 12.94 0.78 13.03
C PRO A 242 12.78 0.16 11.64
N TRP A 243 12.39 -1.12 11.52
CA TRP A 243 12.05 -1.76 10.25
C TRP A 243 10.60 -1.51 9.80
N VAL A 244 9.72 -1.04 10.68
CA VAL A 244 8.33 -0.73 10.32
C VAL A 244 8.33 0.53 9.44
N LYS A 245 7.62 0.46 8.33
CA LYS A 245 7.49 1.59 7.41
C LYS A 245 6.41 2.56 7.88
N PHE A 246 6.52 3.83 7.51
CA PHE A 246 5.46 4.81 7.65
C PHE A 246 5.16 5.42 6.29
N GLY A 247 3.94 5.26 5.79
CA GLY A 247 3.56 5.84 4.51
C GLY A 247 2.19 6.49 4.51
N VAL A 248 1.96 7.29 3.48
CA VAL A 248 0.80 8.17 3.39
C VAL A 248 0.18 8.09 1.99
N SER A 249 -1.15 8.00 1.93
CA SER A 249 -1.95 8.02 0.70
C SER A 249 -2.70 9.36 0.59
N PRO A 250 -2.04 10.43 0.12
CA PRO A 250 -2.65 11.75 0.05
C PRO A 250 -3.66 11.85 -1.10
N PHE A 251 -4.50 12.89 -1.07
CA PHE A 251 -5.34 13.25 -2.20
C PHE A 251 -4.51 13.46 -3.48
N GLY A 252 -5.07 13.08 -4.63
CA GLY A 252 -4.28 12.94 -5.86
C GLY A 252 -3.74 14.24 -6.47
N ILE A 253 -4.33 15.39 -6.16
CA ILE A 253 -3.84 16.71 -6.58
C ILE A 253 -3.04 17.32 -5.44
N TYR A 254 -1.75 17.59 -5.65
CA TYR A 254 -0.93 18.31 -4.66
C TYR A 254 -1.28 19.80 -4.62
N ARG A 255 -1.07 20.47 -5.76
CA ARG A 255 -1.43 21.86 -6.06
C ARG A 255 -1.81 21.95 -7.54
N ASN A 256 -2.76 22.81 -7.88
CA ASN A 256 -3.13 23.14 -9.25
C ASN A 256 -2.16 24.16 -9.83
N ARG A 257 -1.89 24.09 -11.14
CA ARG A 257 -0.98 25.03 -11.82
C ARG A 257 -1.39 26.50 -11.68
N LYS A 258 -2.70 26.77 -11.52
CA LYS A 258 -3.22 28.13 -11.31
C LYS A 258 -2.82 28.73 -9.96
N ASN A 259 -2.56 27.88 -8.97
CA ASN A 259 -2.18 28.27 -7.61
C ASN A 259 -0.65 28.23 -7.41
N ASP A 260 0.05 27.46 -8.25
CA ASP A 260 1.50 27.29 -8.20
C ASP A 260 2.01 26.95 -9.60
N PRO A 261 2.97 27.68 -10.17
CA PRO A 261 3.54 27.36 -11.49
C PRO A 261 4.06 25.92 -11.62
N ASP A 262 4.49 25.30 -10.52
CA ASP A 262 4.97 23.91 -10.45
C ASP A 262 3.83 22.90 -10.17
N GLY A 263 2.59 23.37 -10.03
CA GLY A 263 1.42 22.53 -9.82
C GLY A 263 1.00 21.72 -11.05
N SER A 264 0.18 20.68 -10.83
CA SER A 264 -0.35 19.84 -11.90
C SER A 264 -1.38 20.58 -12.77
N LEU A 265 -1.55 20.13 -14.02
CA LEU A 265 -2.58 20.62 -14.95
C LEU A 265 -3.98 20.17 -14.54
N THR A 266 -4.46 20.70 -13.42
CA THR A 266 -5.70 20.32 -12.75
C THR A 266 -6.44 21.54 -12.23
N ASP A 267 -7.70 21.34 -11.87
CA ASP A 267 -8.61 22.38 -11.37
C ASP A 267 -9.54 21.83 -10.28
N GLY A 268 -8.98 21.10 -9.32
CA GLY A 268 -9.72 20.44 -8.24
C GLY A 268 -9.26 20.84 -6.85
N LEU A 269 -9.78 20.13 -5.83
CA LEU A 269 -9.28 20.16 -4.45
C LEU A 269 -7.77 19.90 -4.42
N GLN A 270 -7.04 20.53 -3.50
CA GLN A 270 -5.59 20.43 -3.40
C GLN A 270 -5.18 19.96 -2.00
N CYS A 271 -4.27 18.97 -1.93
CA CYS A 271 -3.67 18.55 -0.67
C CYS A 271 -3.08 19.72 0.12
N TYR A 272 -2.26 20.55 -0.53
CA TYR A 272 -1.48 21.57 0.15
C TYR A 272 -2.35 22.74 0.64
N ASP A 273 -3.29 23.19 -0.20
CA ASP A 273 -4.07 24.40 0.06
C ASP A 273 -5.31 24.12 0.91
N ASP A 274 -6.04 23.03 0.60
CA ASP A 274 -7.36 22.78 1.18
C ASP A 274 -7.30 21.80 2.36
N LEU A 275 -6.37 20.83 2.31
CA LEU A 275 -6.19 19.81 3.34
C LEU A 275 -4.95 20.05 4.22
N TYR A 276 -4.17 21.10 3.91
CA TYR A 276 -2.94 21.50 4.60
C TYR A 276 -1.88 20.39 4.70
N ALA A 277 -1.79 19.56 3.66
CA ALA A 277 -0.86 18.44 3.55
C ALA A 277 0.31 18.75 2.62
N ASP A 278 1.46 19.14 3.19
CA ASP A 278 2.70 19.36 2.43
C ASP A 278 3.48 18.05 2.20
N VAL A 279 2.90 17.18 1.38
CA VAL A 279 3.44 15.85 1.08
C VAL A 279 4.87 15.92 0.54
N LEU A 280 5.17 16.93 -0.29
CA LEU A 280 6.52 17.08 -0.85
C LEU A 280 7.55 17.42 0.24
N ALA A 281 7.19 18.21 1.26
CA ALA A 281 8.05 18.41 2.42
C ALA A 281 8.29 17.10 3.18
N TRP A 282 7.27 16.25 3.35
CA TRP A 282 7.44 14.97 4.05
C TRP A 282 8.37 14.02 3.31
N ILE A 283 8.29 14.00 1.98
CA ILE A 283 9.20 13.23 1.12
C ILE A 283 10.63 13.78 1.22
N ARG A 284 10.83 15.09 1.07
CA ARG A 284 12.16 15.73 1.11
C ARG A 284 12.85 15.53 2.45
N ASN A 285 12.12 15.65 3.56
CA ASN A 285 12.67 15.43 4.89
C ASN A 285 12.78 13.94 5.27
N GLY A 286 12.24 13.05 4.43
CA GLY A 286 12.29 11.61 4.67
C GLY A 286 11.42 11.13 5.83
N TRP A 287 10.44 11.93 6.25
CA TRP A 287 9.51 11.59 7.34
C TRP A 287 8.52 10.49 6.95
N ILE A 288 8.22 10.34 5.66
CA ILE A 288 7.51 9.18 5.12
C ILE A 288 8.46 8.29 4.31
N ASP A 289 8.21 7.00 4.32
CA ASP A 289 8.97 5.98 3.60
C ASP A 289 8.38 5.64 2.23
N TYR A 290 7.09 5.92 2.03
CA TYR A 290 6.44 5.78 0.73
C TYR A 290 5.25 6.74 0.63
N THR A 291 4.85 7.06 -0.60
CA THR A 291 3.63 7.82 -0.87
C THR A 291 2.73 7.10 -1.87
N ILE A 292 1.42 7.21 -1.67
CA ILE A 292 0.39 6.59 -2.53
C ILE A 292 -0.67 7.63 -2.96
N PRO A 293 -0.37 8.63 -3.80
CA PRO A 293 -1.37 9.58 -4.27
C PRO A 293 -2.59 8.89 -4.87
N GLN A 294 -3.77 9.33 -4.46
CA GLN A 294 -5.07 8.78 -4.86
C GLN A 294 -5.48 9.27 -6.26
N LEU A 295 -5.03 8.59 -7.31
CA LEU A 295 -5.33 8.93 -8.71
C LEU A 295 -6.56 8.19 -9.21
N TYR A 296 -7.72 8.56 -8.65
CA TYR A 296 -8.98 7.84 -8.87
C TYR A 296 -9.74 8.25 -10.13
N TRP A 297 -9.26 9.24 -10.86
CA TRP A 297 -9.90 9.71 -12.09
C TRP A 297 -9.51 8.87 -13.31
N GLU A 298 -10.27 9.03 -14.39
CA GLU A 298 -9.97 8.49 -15.70
C GLU A 298 -8.92 9.34 -16.45
N ILE A 299 -8.23 8.71 -17.40
CA ILE A 299 -7.44 9.40 -18.41
C ILE A 299 -8.39 10.27 -19.24
N GLY A 300 -8.06 11.55 -19.35
CA GLY A 300 -8.86 12.58 -20.01
C GLY A 300 -9.86 13.30 -19.09
N HIS A 301 -9.88 13.01 -17.78
CA HIS A 301 -10.77 13.72 -16.86
C HIS A 301 -10.49 15.23 -16.85
N LYS A 302 -11.53 16.04 -17.11
CA LYS A 302 -11.37 17.49 -17.39
C LYS A 302 -10.68 18.28 -16.29
N ALA A 303 -10.97 18.00 -15.02
CA ALA A 303 -10.42 18.74 -13.88
C ALA A 303 -9.21 18.05 -13.22
N ALA A 304 -8.95 16.78 -13.54
CA ALA A 304 -8.04 15.93 -12.77
C ALA A 304 -7.56 14.74 -13.60
N ASP A 305 -7.05 15.01 -14.80
CA ASP A 305 -6.62 13.97 -15.74
C ASP A 305 -5.59 13.04 -15.09
N TYR A 306 -5.90 11.73 -15.06
CA TYR A 306 -5.00 10.70 -14.55
C TYR A 306 -3.61 10.80 -15.20
N ALA A 307 -3.55 11.05 -16.52
CA ALA A 307 -2.29 11.10 -17.24
C ALA A 307 -1.42 12.29 -16.84
N ALA A 308 -2.02 13.47 -16.67
CA ALA A 308 -1.33 14.64 -16.11
C ALA A 308 -0.82 14.36 -14.68
N LEU A 309 -1.67 13.79 -13.83
CA LEU A 309 -1.34 13.57 -12.43
C LEU A 309 -0.24 12.54 -12.20
N ILE A 310 -0.31 11.38 -12.86
CA ILE A 310 0.71 10.32 -12.66
C ILE A 310 2.10 10.76 -13.14
N ARG A 311 2.17 11.57 -14.21
CA ARG A 311 3.43 12.17 -14.67
C ARG A 311 3.96 13.18 -13.67
N TRP A 312 3.08 14.07 -13.20
CA TRP A 312 3.46 15.06 -12.19
C TRP A 312 4.03 14.38 -10.93
N TRP A 313 3.36 13.36 -10.41
CA TRP A 313 3.85 12.60 -9.25
C TRP A 313 5.15 11.86 -9.53
N ASN A 314 5.30 11.25 -10.72
CA ASN A 314 6.57 10.67 -11.14
C ASN A 314 7.69 11.71 -11.06
N ASP A 315 7.45 12.94 -11.49
CA ASP A 315 8.51 13.95 -11.52
C ASP A 315 8.88 14.46 -10.11
N HIS A 316 7.90 14.62 -9.22
CA HIS A 316 8.07 15.32 -7.94
C HIS A 316 8.24 14.42 -6.70
N ALA A 317 7.77 13.17 -6.72
CA ALA A 317 7.84 12.27 -5.55
C ALA A 317 9.04 11.32 -5.52
N GLY A 318 10.02 11.47 -6.42
CA GLY A 318 11.13 10.53 -6.58
C GLY A 318 12.10 10.39 -5.39
N GLY A 319 11.98 11.20 -4.34
CA GLY A 319 12.80 11.09 -3.12
C GLY A 319 12.47 9.88 -2.24
N ARG A 320 11.28 9.28 -2.43
CA ARG A 320 10.81 8.08 -1.75
C ARG A 320 10.03 7.19 -2.72
N PRO A 321 9.87 5.88 -2.44
CA PRO A 321 8.97 5.02 -3.20
C PRO A 321 7.60 5.66 -3.46
N LEU A 322 7.24 5.75 -4.75
CA LEU A 322 5.95 6.24 -5.23
C LEU A 322 5.10 5.07 -5.71
N TYR A 323 3.92 4.93 -5.14
CA TYR A 323 2.89 4.00 -5.59
C TYR A 323 1.64 4.78 -6.02
N ILE A 324 0.78 4.21 -6.85
CA ILE A 324 -0.42 4.90 -7.35
C ILE A 324 -1.68 4.28 -6.74
N GLY A 325 -2.48 5.10 -6.07
CA GLY A 325 -3.82 4.71 -5.63
C GLY A 325 -4.78 4.71 -6.82
N GLU A 326 -5.41 3.57 -7.10
CA GLU A 326 -6.30 3.41 -8.26
C GLU A 326 -7.71 2.99 -7.81
N ASP A 327 -8.72 3.71 -8.29
CA ASP A 327 -10.12 3.28 -8.15
C ASP A 327 -10.45 2.27 -9.26
N VAL A 328 -10.70 1.03 -8.85
CA VAL A 328 -11.00 -0.09 -9.75
C VAL A 328 -12.29 0.16 -10.51
N LEU A 329 -13.36 0.59 -9.82
CA LEU A 329 -14.68 0.77 -10.41
C LEU A 329 -14.69 1.91 -11.43
N ARG A 330 -14.08 3.05 -11.11
CA ARG A 330 -13.95 4.16 -12.06
C ARG A 330 -13.12 3.76 -13.27
N THR A 331 -12.07 2.97 -13.07
CA THR A 331 -11.23 2.49 -14.17
C THR A 331 -11.99 1.60 -15.14
N VAL A 332 -12.86 0.70 -14.64
CA VAL A 332 -13.62 -0.21 -15.52
C VAL A 332 -14.89 0.41 -16.12
N ARG A 333 -15.42 1.48 -15.51
CA ARG A 333 -16.59 2.21 -16.02
C ARG A 333 -16.24 3.22 -17.11
N SER A 334 -14.99 3.71 -17.13
CA SER A 334 -14.53 4.68 -18.11
C SER A 334 -13.98 4.00 -19.36
N VAL A 335 -14.41 4.47 -20.53
CA VAL A 335 -13.97 3.99 -21.84
C VAL A 335 -12.54 4.48 -22.14
N ASP A 336 -11.73 3.64 -22.77
CA ASP A 336 -10.40 4.03 -23.23
C ASP A 336 -10.49 5.12 -24.32
N PRO A 337 -9.79 6.27 -24.17
CA PRO A 337 -9.86 7.37 -25.13
C PRO A 337 -9.40 7.00 -26.54
N THR A 338 -8.62 5.91 -26.68
CA THR A 338 -8.07 5.43 -27.94
C THR A 338 -8.75 4.15 -28.45
N ARG A 339 -9.53 3.47 -27.61
CA ARG A 339 -10.15 2.17 -27.91
C ARG A 339 -11.55 2.07 -27.29
N SER A 340 -12.57 2.36 -28.10
CA SER A 340 -13.96 2.47 -27.61
C SER A 340 -14.57 1.16 -27.08
N ASP A 341 -13.96 0.02 -27.37
CA ASP A 341 -14.36 -1.32 -26.94
C ASP A 341 -13.71 -1.77 -25.62
N GLU A 342 -12.79 -0.98 -25.07
CA GLU A 342 -12.06 -1.31 -23.85
C GLU A 342 -12.33 -0.28 -22.75
N HIS A 343 -12.29 -0.74 -21.50
CA HIS A 343 -12.14 0.15 -20.35
C HIS A 343 -10.68 0.56 -20.14
N GLN A 344 -10.43 1.55 -19.30
CA GLN A 344 -9.11 2.19 -19.20
C GLN A 344 -7.98 1.40 -18.53
N LEU A 345 -8.21 0.18 -18.02
CA LEU A 345 -7.14 -0.61 -17.39
C LEU A 345 -5.90 -0.73 -18.29
N PHE A 346 -6.06 -1.03 -19.58
CA PHE A 346 -4.92 -1.22 -20.48
C PHE A 346 -4.12 0.07 -20.68
N ALA A 347 -4.76 1.20 -20.98
CA ALA A 347 -4.07 2.48 -21.11
C ALA A 347 -3.40 2.92 -19.80
N LYS A 348 -4.09 2.78 -18.66
CA LYS A 348 -3.49 3.12 -17.35
C LYS A 348 -2.27 2.27 -17.06
N ARG A 349 -2.32 0.95 -17.28
CA ARG A 349 -1.17 0.06 -17.06
C ARG A 349 -0.01 0.33 -18.01
N ARG A 350 -0.29 0.63 -19.29
CA ARG A 350 0.75 1.02 -20.25
C ARG A 350 1.48 2.29 -19.81
N LEU A 351 0.72 3.29 -19.39
CA LEU A 351 1.29 4.54 -18.88
C LEU A 351 2.06 4.34 -17.58
N TYR A 352 1.46 3.65 -16.62
CA TYR A 352 2.10 3.28 -15.36
C TYR A 352 3.47 2.60 -15.59
N ARG A 353 3.55 1.64 -16.53
CA ARG A 353 4.80 0.92 -16.84
C ARG A 353 5.84 1.79 -17.53
N SER A 354 5.44 2.85 -18.23
CA SER A 354 6.38 3.75 -18.90
C SER A 354 7.06 4.74 -17.96
N LEU A 355 6.66 4.81 -16.69
CA LEU A 355 7.14 5.81 -15.73
C LEU A 355 8.12 5.18 -14.73
N PRO A 356 9.41 5.57 -14.76
CA PRO A 356 10.47 4.84 -14.06
C PRO A 356 10.43 4.96 -12.53
N LYS A 357 9.79 6.01 -11.98
CA LYS A 357 9.73 6.21 -10.52
C LYS A 357 8.46 5.60 -9.90
N VAL A 358 7.53 5.11 -10.72
CA VAL A 358 6.31 4.46 -10.23
C VAL A 358 6.63 2.99 -9.92
N GLY A 359 6.68 2.66 -8.63
CA GLY A 359 7.12 1.36 -8.12
C GLY A 359 6.01 0.37 -7.76
N GLY A 360 4.74 0.74 -7.98
CA GLY A 360 3.61 -0.03 -7.47
C GLY A 360 2.27 0.66 -7.61
N SER A 361 1.20 -0.10 -7.41
CA SER A 361 -0.16 0.44 -7.27
C SER A 361 -0.86 -0.13 -6.05
N CYS A 362 -1.79 0.63 -5.49
CA CYS A 362 -2.70 0.19 -4.45
C CYS A 362 -4.13 0.37 -4.90
N LEU A 363 -4.96 -0.66 -4.73
CA LEU A 363 -6.28 -0.73 -5.33
C LEU A 363 -7.36 -0.33 -4.33
N TRP A 364 -8.12 0.71 -4.69
CA TRP A 364 -9.34 1.13 -4.02
C TRP A 364 -10.56 0.55 -4.75
N TYR A 365 -11.38 -0.27 -4.12
CA TYR A 365 -11.21 -0.94 -2.82
C TYR A 365 -11.08 -2.44 -3.04
N ALA A 366 -10.53 -3.17 -2.07
CA ALA A 366 -10.22 -4.59 -2.20
C ALA A 366 -11.41 -5.45 -2.66
N GLU A 367 -12.64 -5.11 -2.26
CA GLU A 367 -13.86 -5.85 -2.64
C GLU A 367 -14.09 -5.86 -4.15
N ALA A 368 -13.67 -4.82 -4.87
CA ALA A 368 -13.82 -4.80 -6.32
C ALA A 368 -13.04 -5.95 -6.97
N LEU A 369 -11.98 -6.47 -6.34
CA LEU A 369 -11.29 -7.67 -6.83
C LEU A 369 -12.07 -8.95 -6.55
N PHE A 370 -12.95 -8.97 -5.54
CA PHE A 370 -13.84 -10.09 -5.29
C PHE A 370 -14.89 -10.23 -6.40
N ASP A 371 -15.54 -9.12 -6.73
CA ASP A 371 -16.60 -9.04 -7.75
C ASP A 371 -16.08 -9.11 -9.20
N ASP A 372 -14.79 -8.79 -9.41
CA ASP A 372 -14.11 -8.82 -10.71
C ASP A 372 -14.83 -8.02 -11.84
N PRO A 373 -15.25 -6.77 -11.58
CA PRO A 373 -15.98 -5.96 -12.54
C PRO A 373 -15.07 -5.68 -13.74
N GLY A 374 -15.62 -5.74 -14.94
CA GLY A 374 -14.85 -5.59 -16.17
C GLY A 374 -13.74 -6.64 -16.35
N ARG A 375 -13.75 -7.74 -15.57
CA ARG A 375 -12.67 -8.73 -15.53
C ARG A 375 -11.33 -8.16 -15.02
N TYR A 376 -11.37 -7.12 -14.18
CA TYR A 376 -10.17 -6.45 -13.67
C TYR A 376 -9.21 -7.42 -12.94
N ARG A 377 -9.69 -8.19 -11.96
CA ARG A 377 -8.89 -9.21 -11.26
C ARG A 377 -8.39 -10.24 -12.25
N THR A 378 -9.26 -10.76 -13.12
CA THR A 378 -8.85 -11.75 -14.13
C THR A 378 -7.68 -11.23 -14.98
N LEU A 379 -7.72 -9.97 -15.43
CA LEU A 379 -6.66 -9.35 -16.21
C LEU A 379 -5.38 -9.11 -15.39
N LEU A 380 -5.48 -8.84 -14.08
CA LEU A 380 -4.31 -8.84 -13.21
C LEU A 380 -3.67 -10.23 -13.21
N GLU A 381 -4.43 -11.29 -12.92
CA GLU A 381 -3.92 -12.67 -12.82
C GLU A 381 -3.27 -13.14 -14.12
N THR A 382 -3.90 -12.86 -15.27
CA THR A 382 -3.43 -13.39 -16.56
C THR A 382 -2.34 -12.55 -17.21
N ASN A 383 -2.35 -11.22 -17.00
CA ASN A 383 -1.49 -10.30 -17.76
C ASN A 383 -0.48 -9.58 -16.88
N TYR A 384 -0.93 -8.91 -15.81
CA TYR A 384 -0.11 -7.90 -15.12
C TYR A 384 0.62 -8.42 -13.88
N HIS A 385 0.04 -9.41 -13.19
CA HIS A 385 0.53 -10.02 -11.95
C HIS A 385 0.76 -11.53 -12.10
N ARG A 386 0.96 -12.01 -13.34
CA ARG A 386 1.14 -13.43 -13.68
C ARG A 386 2.22 -14.14 -12.86
N TYR A 387 3.23 -13.39 -12.41
CA TYR A 387 4.29 -13.90 -11.55
C TYR A 387 4.25 -13.17 -10.19
N PRO A 388 4.64 -13.85 -9.10
CA PRO A 388 4.89 -13.18 -7.82
C PRO A 388 5.86 -12.00 -8.00
N ALA A 389 5.70 -10.98 -7.16
CA ALA A 389 6.63 -9.87 -7.09
C ALA A 389 7.01 -9.60 -5.64
N ILE A 390 8.29 -9.31 -5.43
CA ILE A 390 8.82 -8.89 -4.13
C ILE A 390 8.48 -7.40 -3.97
N PRO A 391 7.96 -6.93 -2.82
CA PRO A 391 7.84 -5.50 -2.60
C PRO A 391 9.19 -4.77 -2.81
N PRO A 392 9.18 -3.50 -3.22
CA PRO A 392 10.41 -2.73 -3.39
C PRO A 392 11.24 -2.70 -2.10
N ALA A 393 12.56 -2.79 -2.24
CA ALA A 393 13.46 -2.67 -1.11
C ALA A 393 13.44 -1.24 -0.54
N SER A 394 13.78 -1.09 0.75
CA SER A 394 13.86 0.21 1.42
C SER A 394 15.29 0.54 1.86
N PRO A 395 16.24 0.72 0.91
CA PRO A 395 17.67 0.89 1.21
C PRO A 395 18.01 2.18 1.98
N PHE A 396 17.07 3.12 2.04
CA PHE A 396 17.19 4.36 2.81
C PHE A 396 16.90 4.18 4.30
N ILE A 397 16.36 3.02 4.72
CA ILE A 397 16.24 2.64 6.14
C ILE A 397 17.42 1.75 6.51
N ASP A 398 17.65 0.67 5.75
CA ASP A 398 18.83 -0.18 5.81
C ASP A 398 19.00 -0.90 4.46
N ASN A 399 20.25 -1.06 4.01
CA ASN A 399 20.61 -1.64 2.72
C ASN A 399 21.40 -2.95 2.83
N LYS A 400 21.46 -3.54 4.03
CA LYS A 400 22.29 -4.70 4.29
C LYS A 400 21.45 -5.97 4.20
N PRO A 401 21.66 -6.80 3.16
CA PRO A 401 20.86 -8.01 3.02
C PRO A 401 21.16 -9.04 4.11
N PRO A 402 20.21 -9.94 4.42
CA PRO A 402 20.47 -11.13 5.21
C PRO A 402 21.63 -11.95 4.62
N LYS A 403 22.18 -12.83 5.45
CA LYS A 403 23.13 -13.83 4.93
C LYS A 403 22.42 -14.82 4.01
N LYS A 404 23.18 -15.46 3.13
CA LYS A 404 22.73 -16.57 2.28
C LYS A 404 22.19 -17.73 3.12
N VAL A 405 21.11 -18.36 2.65
CA VAL A 405 20.52 -19.56 3.28
C VAL A 405 21.52 -20.73 3.29
N LYS A 406 21.39 -21.62 4.28
CA LYS A 406 22.29 -22.76 4.46
C LYS A 406 21.57 -24.10 4.23
N LYS A 407 22.36 -25.16 4.03
CA LYS A 407 21.87 -26.55 3.96
C LYS A 407 20.70 -26.77 2.97
N LEU A 408 20.71 -26.07 1.83
CA LEU A 408 19.68 -26.21 0.79
C LEU A 408 19.73 -27.63 0.18
N LYS A 409 18.73 -28.47 0.46
CA LYS A 409 18.68 -29.86 0.02
C LYS A 409 17.24 -30.36 -0.17
N PRO A 410 16.98 -31.21 -1.18
CA PRO A 410 15.72 -31.89 -1.29
C PRO A 410 15.67 -33.12 -0.35
N ILE A 411 14.51 -33.40 0.24
CA ILE A 411 14.26 -34.48 1.20
C ILE A 411 12.89 -35.09 0.93
N TRP A 412 12.77 -36.41 1.05
CA TRP A 412 11.47 -37.10 1.10
C TRP A 412 10.91 -37.06 2.52
N THR A 413 9.65 -36.64 2.63
CA THR A 413 8.90 -36.56 3.88
C THR A 413 7.58 -37.32 3.73
N ALA A 414 6.83 -37.48 4.83
CA ALA A 414 5.48 -38.04 4.78
C ALA A 414 4.54 -37.20 3.88
N ASP A 415 4.79 -35.89 3.80
CA ASP A 415 4.02 -34.92 2.99
C ASP A 415 4.54 -34.78 1.55
N GLY A 416 5.52 -35.62 1.16
CA GLY A 416 6.08 -35.67 -0.20
C GLY A 416 7.51 -35.15 -0.33
N TYR A 417 7.92 -34.88 -1.57
CA TYR A 417 9.27 -34.41 -1.89
C TYR A 417 9.37 -32.91 -1.65
N MET A 418 10.30 -32.49 -0.79
CA MET A 418 10.38 -31.13 -0.27
C MET A 418 11.79 -30.57 -0.45
N LEU A 419 11.92 -29.30 -0.81
CA LEU A 419 13.19 -28.57 -0.79
C LEU A 419 13.31 -27.83 0.54
N PHE A 420 14.26 -28.21 1.38
CA PHE A 420 14.52 -27.59 2.68
C PHE A 420 15.76 -26.70 2.66
N TRP A 421 15.76 -25.65 3.48
CA TRP A 421 16.94 -24.88 3.85
C TRP A 421 16.93 -24.52 5.33
N THR A 422 18.02 -23.95 5.81
CA THR A 422 18.13 -23.37 7.15
C THR A 422 18.23 -21.86 7.03
N ALA A 423 17.41 -21.16 7.80
CA ALA A 423 17.46 -19.71 7.95
C ALA A 423 18.89 -19.23 8.29
N PRO A 424 19.38 -18.14 7.69
CA PRO A 424 20.62 -17.52 8.10
C PRO A 424 20.53 -16.98 9.54
N LYS A 425 21.62 -17.09 10.31
CA LYS A 425 21.70 -16.42 11.62
C LYS A 425 21.89 -14.91 11.44
N ALA A 426 21.14 -14.13 12.19
CA ALA A 426 21.26 -12.68 12.32
C ALA A 426 21.64 -12.29 13.76
N LYS A 427 22.32 -11.15 13.93
CA LYS A 427 22.65 -10.60 15.26
C LYS A 427 21.60 -9.61 15.77
N ILE A 428 20.93 -8.93 14.85
CA ILE A 428 19.91 -7.92 15.10
C ILE A 428 18.70 -8.21 14.21
N GLU A 429 17.52 -7.70 14.58
CA GLU A 429 16.27 -7.95 13.85
C GLU A 429 16.31 -7.44 12.41
N MET A 430 16.98 -6.31 12.15
CA MET A 430 17.12 -5.75 10.80
C MET A 430 17.79 -6.72 9.81
N ASP A 431 18.77 -7.50 10.27
CA ASP A 431 19.51 -8.47 9.44
C ASP A 431 18.75 -9.81 9.31
N ARG A 432 17.63 -10.00 10.02
CA ARG A 432 16.93 -11.29 10.12
C ARG A 432 16.18 -11.58 8.84
N ALA A 433 16.40 -12.78 8.30
CA ALA A 433 15.57 -13.30 7.22
C ALA A 433 14.16 -13.61 7.75
N VAL A 434 13.16 -12.96 7.16
CA VAL A 434 11.73 -13.17 7.49
C VAL A 434 10.96 -13.79 6.35
N ARG A 435 11.46 -13.70 5.11
CA ARG A 435 10.88 -14.32 3.91
C ARG A 435 11.97 -14.90 3.01
N TYR A 436 11.57 -15.77 2.09
CA TYR A 436 12.44 -16.43 1.12
C TYR A 436 11.82 -16.37 -0.26
N ALA A 437 12.63 -15.99 -1.25
CA ALA A 437 12.24 -16.09 -2.64
C ALA A 437 12.82 -17.37 -3.24
N VAL A 438 11.94 -18.19 -3.81
CA VAL A 438 12.29 -19.47 -4.42
C VAL A 438 12.15 -19.36 -5.93
N TYR A 439 13.22 -19.67 -6.64
CA TYR A 439 13.27 -19.63 -8.09
C TYR A 439 13.49 -21.02 -8.67
N ARG A 440 13.01 -21.25 -9.89
CA ARG A 440 13.18 -22.50 -10.63
C ARG A 440 13.60 -22.23 -12.07
N PHE A 441 14.72 -22.83 -12.47
CA PHE A 441 15.29 -22.73 -13.81
C PHE A 441 15.37 -24.12 -14.46
N ALA A 442 15.16 -24.18 -15.77
CA ALA A 442 15.31 -25.41 -16.54
C ALA A 442 16.77 -25.91 -16.56
N SER A 443 16.98 -27.18 -16.91
CA SER A 443 18.33 -27.72 -17.07
C SER A 443 19.12 -26.94 -18.12
N GLY A 444 20.30 -26.43 -17.74
CA GLY A 444 21.17 -25.66 -18.63
C GLY A 444 20.78 -24.19 -18.80
N GLU A 445 19.62 -23.76 -18.28
CA GLU A 445 19.24 -22.35 -18.27
C GLU A 445 20.18 -21.53 -17.37
N LYS A 446 20.56 -20.33 -17.84
CA LYS A 446 21.34 -19.38 -17.03
C LYS A 446 20.49 -18.93 -15.85
N VAL A 447 21.04 -19.04 -14.64
CA VAL A 447 20.40 -18.52 -13.43
C VAL A 447 20.38 -16.99 -13.51
N ASP A 448 19.18 -16.45 -13.54
CA ASP A 448 18.88 -15.02 -13.50
C ASP A 448 17.75 -14.77 -12.50
N THR A 449 18.11 -14.31 -11.31
CA THR A 449 17.15 -14.01 -10.24
C THR A 449 16.39 -12.71 -10.45
N ASP A 450 16.71 -11.93 -11.50
CA ASP A 450 16.00 -10.70 -11.87
C ASP A 450 14.83 -10.96 -12.84
N ASN A 451 14.74 -12.18 -13.37
CA ASN A 451 13.61 -12.62 -14.18
C ASN A 451 12.44 -13.11 -13.30
N PRO A 452 11.31 -12.37 -13.21
CA PRO A 452 10.17 -12.80 -12.38
C PRO A 452 9.48 -14.06 -12.89
N ALA A 453 9.59 -14.41 -14.18
CA ALA A 453 9.05 -15.67 -14.68
C ALA A 453 9.71 -16.90 -14.03
N ARG A 454 10.84 -16.71 -13.36
CA ARG A 454 11.56 -17.74 -12.61
C ARG A 454 11.30 -17.67 -11.12
N LEU A 455 10.68 -16.62 -10.60
CA LEU A 455 10.23 -16.54 -9.21
C LEU A 455 8.98 -17.42 -9.05
N LEU A 456 9.16 -18.57 -8.43
CA LEU A 456 8.10 -19.56 -8.24
C LEU A 456 7.15 -19.13 -7.11
N THR A 457 7.71 -18.72 -5.97
CA THR A 457 6.93 -18.35 -4.79
C THR A 457 7.75 -17.50 -3.82
N LEU A 458 7.04 -16.80 -2.94
CA LEU A 458 7.55 -16.17 -1.74
C LEU A 458 6.96 -16.90 -0.54
N THR A 459 7.80 -17.31 0.40
CA THR A 459 7.34 -18.02 1.60
C THR A 459 8.09 -17.56 2.84
N SER A 460 7.41 -17.63 3.99
CA SER A 460 8.02 -17.44 5.32
C SER A 460 8.60 -18.75 5.86
N ASP A 461 8.20 -19.90 5.29
CA ASP A 461 8.69 -21.21 5.65
C ASP A 461 10.10 -21.44 5.13
N THR A 462 10.85 -22.34 5.78
CA THR A 462 12.17 -22.77 5.32
C THR A 462 12.12 -23.99 4.42
N PHE A 463 10.99 -24.20 3.74
CA PHE A 463 10.79 -25.28 2.79
C PHE A 463 9.75 -24.92 1.72
N VAL A 464 9.80 -25.65 0.60
CA VAL A 464 8.70 -25.71 -0.39
C VAL A 464 8.51 -27.13 -0.88
N GLN A 465 7.26 -27.49 -1.19
CA GLN A 465 6.97 -28.75 -1.87
C GLN A 465 7.47 -28.70 -3.31
N LEU A 466 8.14 -29.78 -3.70
CA LEU A 466 8.63 -30.00 -5.06
C LEU A 466 7.59 -30.84 -5.81
N PRO A 467 7.13 -30.41 -7.01
CA PRO A 467 6.19 -31.19 -7.80
C PRO A 467 6.94 -32.35 -8.47
N TYR A 468 7.24 -33.39 -7.69
CA TYR A 468 7.87 -34.61 -8.19
C TYR A 468 6.88 -35.39 -9.06
N GLU A 469 7.34 -35.83 -10.22
CA GLU A 469 6.58 -36.60 -11.20
C GLU A 469 7.29 -37.92 -11.48
N THR A 470 8.46 -37.87 -12.14
CA THR A 470 9.17 -39.06 -12.65
C THR A 470 10.62 -39.17 -12.19
N GLY A 471 11.17 -38.12 -11.59
CA GLY A 471 12.58 -38.03 -11.20
C GLY A 471 13.55 -37.92 -12.38
N THR A 472 13.05 -37.62 -13.58
CA THR A 472 13.87 -37.56 -14.81
C THR A 472 14.23 -36.14 -15.20
N THR A 473 13.36 -35.17 -14.93
CA THR A 473 13.52 -33.80 -15.41
C THR A 473 14.38 -33.01 -14.43
N LYS A 474 15.50 -32.48 -14.92
CA LYS A 474 16.45 -31.72 -14.09
C LYS A 474 16.05 -30.24 -14.05
N TYR A 475 16.01 -29.70 -12.85
CA TYR A 475 15.84 -28.27 -12.59
C TYR A 475 16.97 -27.75 -11.70
N THR A 476 17.26 -26.45 -11.79
CA THR A 476 18.05 -25.73 -10.79
C THR A 476 17.10 -24.88 -9.96
N TYR A 477 16.98 -25.22 -8.67
CA TYR A 477 16.30 -24.38 -7.70
C TYR A 477 17.28 -23.39 -7.09
N VAL A 478 16.82 -22.16 -6.89
CA VAL A 478 17.57 -21.12 -6.21
C VAL A 478 16.72 -20.56 -5.08
N VAL A 479 17.33 -20.31 -3.92
CA VAL A 479 16.67 -19.69 -2.77
C VAL A 479 17.51 -18.48 -2.32
N THR A 480 16.85 -17.33 -2.21
CA THR A 480 17.37 -16.11 -1.58
C THR A 480 16.56 -15.81 -0.31
N ALA A 481 17.16 -15.09 0.62
CA ALA A 481 16.51 -14.66 1.86
C ALA A 481 16.25 -13.15 1.81
N LEU A 482 15.12 -12.74 2.39
CA LEU A 482 14.63 -11.37 2.43
C LEU A 482 14.46 -10.95 3.91
N ASP A 483 14.94 -9.75 4.25
CA ASP A 483 14.64 -9.12 5.54
C ASP A 483 13.29 -8.38 5.50
N ARG A 484 12.95 -7.68 6.59
CA ARG A 484 11.74 -6.85 6.73
C ARG A 484 11.67 -5.71 5.69
N LEU A 485 12.80 -5.30 5.14
CA LEU A 485 12.93 -4.21 4.17
C LEU A 485 13.15 -4.71 2.74
N HIS A 486 13.02 -6.02 2.52
CA HIS A 486 13.21 -6.71 1.24
C HIS A 486 14.59 -6.61 0.62
N ASN A 487 15.63 -6.35 1.43
CA ASN A 487 17.00 -6.57 0.98
C ASN A 487 17.21 -8.07 0.75
N GLU A 488 17.80 -8.42 -0.39
CA GLU A 488 17.85 -9.80 -0.85
C GLU A 488 19.27 -10.37 -0.77
N SER A 489 19.39 -11.53 -0.15
CA SER A 489 20.68 -12.19 0.04
C SER A 489 21.22 -12.85 -1.23
N ALA A 490 22.51 -13.17 -1.21
CA ALA A 490 23.14 -13.94 -2.28
C ALA A 490 22.48 -15.33 -2.46
N PRO A 491 22.33 -15.82 -3.70
CA PRO A 491 21.58 -17.03 -3.99
C PRO A 491 22.26 -18.31 -3.50
N ALA A 492 21.49 -19.22 -2.91
CA ALA A 492 21.83 -20.63 -2.75
C ALA A 492 21.18 -21.46 -3.85
N LYS A 493 21.93 -22.33 -4.52
CA LYS A 493 21.43 -23.12 -5.64
C LYS A 493 21.54 -24.62 -5.38
N ARG A 494 20.57 -25.39 -5.87
CA ARG A 494 20.55 -26.85 -5.79
C ARG A 494 19.94 -27.42 -7.07
N LYS A 495 20.63 -28.38 -7.68
CA LYS A 495 20.05 -29.18 -8.76
C LYS A 495 19.12 -30.22 -8.16
N VAL A 496 17.93 -30.34 -8.70
CA VAL A 496 16.87 -31.25 -8.26
C VAL A 496 16.36 -31.99 -9.50
N LYS A 497 16.00 -33.26 -9.32
CA LYS A 497 15.26 -34.02 -10.33
C LYS A 497 13.83 -34.15 -9.87
N LEU A 498 12.89 -33.78 -10.73
CA LEU A 498 11.46 -33.92 -10.52
C LEU A 498 10.90 -35.01 -11.42
#